data_AF-W7U3S5-F1
#
_entry.id   AF-W7U3S5-F1
#
_cell.length_a   1.000
_cell.length_b   1.000
_cell.length_c   1.000
_cell.angle_alpha   90.00
_cell.angle_beta   90.00
_cell.angle_gamma   90.00
#
_symmetry.space_group_name_H-M   'P 1'
#
loop_
_entity.id
_entity.type
_entity.pdbx_description
1 polymer ?
#
loop_
_entity_poly.entity_id
_entity_poly.type
_entity_poly.pdbx_seq_one_letter_code
_entity_poly.pdbx_strand_id
1 'polypeptide(L)'
;MLPILYQAASSPSLSHSRPSSSSPPLGPLILLTPLFFGLAHTHHALQRLRDGVPARIAFLGVCLQIAYTSIFGWHAAFLFLRTGSLLPCVLTHSFCNLMGLPNLAFLLPPPSLLPPPPSSFILHAHRGKILGVYALGIGLFAILLYPCSDPQWYYREEGPRPLYWR
;
A
#
# COMPACT_ATOMS: atom_id res chain seq x y z
N MET A 1 7.01 4.70 11.54
CA MET A 1 6.43 5.52 10.46
C MET A 1 5.31 6.44 10.95
N LEU A 2 4.25 5.89 11.54
CA LEU A 2 3.18 6.67 12.20
C LEU A 2 3.69 7.75 13.18
N PRO A 3 4.74 7.54 14.00
CA PRO A 3 5.21 8.56 14.94
C PRO A 3 5.70 9.83 14.25
N ILE A 4 6.29 9.74 13.07
CA ILE A 4 6.82 10.91 12.34
C ILE A 4 5.68 11.71 11.72
N LEU A 5 4.70 11.03 11.12
CA LEU A 5 3.51 11.67 10.55
C LEU A 5 2.58 12.22 11.65
N TYR A 6 2.44 11.49 12.76
CA TYR A 6 1.71 11.93 13.94
C TYR A 6 2.42 13.12 14.57
N GLN A 7 3.73 13.09 14.80
CA GLN A 7 4.48 14.19 15.39
C GLN A 7 4.53 15.43 14.48
N ALA A 8 4.57 15.24 13.15
CA ALA A 8 4.37 16.33 12.18
C ALA A 8 2.95 16.91 12.23
N ALA A 9 1.93 16.07 12.48
CA ALA A 9 0.53 16.48 12.56
C ALA A 9 0.10 16.98 13.97
N SER A 10 0.82 16.61 15.03
CA SER A 10 0.44 16.80 16.43
C SER A 10 1.31 17.81 17.17
N SER A 11 2.33 18.39 16.52
CA SER A 11 3.17 19.45 17.11
C SER A 11 2.38 20.77 17.22
N PRO A 12 2.02 21.26 18.43
CA PRO A 12 1.24 22.50 18.61
C PRO A 12 2.05 23.78 18.34
N SER A 13 3.35 23.66 18.09
CA SER A 13 4.32 24.76 17.95
C SER A 13 4.26 25.48 16.60
N LEU A 14 3.35 25.12 15.71
CA LEU A 14 3.16 25.76 14.39
C LEU A 14 2.06 26.84 14.37
N SER A 15 1.52 27.25 15.52
CA SER A 15 0.47 28.27 15.61
C SER A 15 1.00 29.71 15.72
N HIS A 16 2.31 29.93 15.91
CA HIS A 16 2.85 31.29 16.05
C HIS A 16 4.22 31.58 15.46
N SER A 17 4.96 30.58 14.98
CA SER A 17 6.24 30.81 14.29
C SER A 17 6.10 30.51 12.80
N ARG A 18 6.33 31.55 12.00
CA ARG A 18 6.70 31.49 10.57
C ARG A 18 7.44 30.17 10.29
N PRO A 19 7.08 29.39 9.24
CA PRO A 19 7.75 28.12 8.98
C PRO A 19 9.25 28.36 8.95
N SER A 20 9.96 27.82 9.95
CA SER A 20 11.41 27.83 9.92
C SER A 20 11.83 27.02 8.70
N SER A 21 12.86 27.48 8.00
CA SER A 21 13.46 26.81 6.83
C SER A 21 13.97 25.38 7.11
N SER A 22 13.77 24.87 8.34
CA SER A 22 14.24 23.59 8.87
C SER A 22 13.17 22.50 8.97
N SER A 23 11.89 22.79 8.71
CA SER A 23 10.84 21.75 8.67
C SER A 23 10.90 21.02 7.33
N PRO A 24 11.11 19.68 7.28
CA PRO A 24 11.14 18.96 6.01
C PRO A 24 9.78 19.11 5.31
N PRO A 25 9.77 19.37 3.99
CA PRO A 25 8.52 19.50 3.25
C PRO A 25 7.71 18.19 3.33
N LEU A 26 6.41 18.33 3.60
CA LEU A 26 5.49 17.19 3.80
C LEU A 26 5.39 16.30 2.56
N GLY A 27 5.46 16.89 1.36
CA GLY A 27 5.37 16.15 0.09
C GLY A 27 6.45 15.07 -0.05
N PRO A 28 7.74 15.42 0.04
CA PRO A 28 8.83 14.44 0.05
C PRO A 28 8.72 13.39 1.15
N LEU A 29 8.21 13.72 2.35
CA LEU A 29 7.96 12.72 3.39
C LEU A 29 6.89 11.70 2.97
N ILE A 30 5.76 12.15 2.43
CA ILE A 30 4.70 11.27 1.95
C ILE A 30 5.20 10.36 0.82
N LEU A 31 6.08 10.86 -0.04
CA LEU A 31 6.63 10.09 -1.17
C LEU A 31 7.76 9.13 -0.76
N LEU A 32 8.77 9.63 -0.05
CA LEU A 32 10.00 8.90 0.24
C LEU A 32 9.81 7.85 1.33
N THR A 33 9.00 8.11 2.35
CA THR A 33 8.92 7.19 3.49
C THR A 33 8.39 5.82 3.04
N PRO A 34 7.24 5.71 2.33
CA PRO A 34 6.75 4.44 1.75
C PRO A 34 7.76 3.75 0.84
N LEU A 35 8.52 4.53 0.07
CA LEU A 35 9.53 4.02 -0.85
C LEU A 35 10.72 3.39 -0.11
N PHE A 36 11.23 4.04 0.95
CA PHE A 36 12.27 3.46 1.81
C PHE A 36 11.79 2.19 2.52
N PHE A 37 10.54 2.16 2.97
CA PHE A 37 9.94 0.95 3.55
C PHE A 37 9.85 -0.20 2.53
N GLY A 38 9.47 0.10 1.29
CA GLY A 38 9.50 -0.87 0.20
C GLY A 38 10.91 -1.39 -0.07
N LEU A 39 11.91 -0.49 -0.14
CA LEU A 39 13.32 -0.87 -0.35
C LEU A 39 13.87 -1.77 0.76
N ALA A 40 13.40 -1.65 2.00
CA ALA A 40 13.80 -2.56 3.08
C ALA A 40 13.49 -4.03 2.77
N HIS A 41 12.51 -4.32 1.90
CA HIS A 41 12.15 -5.67 1.48
C HIS A 41 13.05 -6.27 0.40
N THR A 42 14.03 -5.50 -0.10
CA THR A 42 15.06 -6.01 -1.03
C THR A 42 15.83 -7.20 -0.47
N HIS A 43 15.91 -7.35 0.86
CA HIS A 43 16.55 -8.52 1.48
C HIS A 43 15.89 -9.86 1.08
N HIS A 44 14.59 -9.86 0.75
CA HIS A 44 13.93 -11.06 0.21
C HIS A 44 14.45 -11.46 -1.18
N ALA A 45 15.09 -10.55 -1.92
CA ALA A 45 15.78 -10.88 -3.17
C ALA A 45 16.90 -11.87 -2.91
N LEU A 46 17.73 -11.57 -1.92
CA LEU A 46 18.88 -12.38 -1.55
C LEU A 46 18.45 -13.75 -1.06
N GLN A 47 17.35 -13.82 -0.30
CA GLN A 47 16.77 -15.09 0.13
C GLN A 47 16.31 -15.92 -1.07
N ARG A 48 15.54 -15.34 -2.00
CA ARG A 48 15.07 -16.06 -3.20
C ARG A 48 16.22 -16.56 -4.08
N LEU A 49 17.29 -15.78 -4.22
CA LEU A 49 18.48 -16.21 -4.95
C LEU A 49 19.19 -17.38 -4.26
N ARG A 50 19.27 -17.36 -2.92
CA ARG A 50 19.82 -18.47 -2.12
C ARG A 50 18.97 -19.73 -2.21
N ASP A 51 17.65 -19.58 -2.33
CA ASP A 51 16.69 -20.68 -2.52
C ASP A 51 16.71 -21.25 -3.95
N GLY A 52 17.64 -20.81 -4.81
CA GLY A 52 17.81 -21.33 -6.17
C GLY A 52 16.81 -20.78 -7.19
N VAL A 53 16.04 -19.74 -6.85
CA VAL A 53 15.13 -19.09 -7.81
C VAL A 53 15.96 -18.38 -8.90
N PRO A 54 15.64 -18.56 -10.20
CA PRO A 54 16.35 -17.89 -11.28
C PRO A 54 16.42 -16.37 -11.06
N ALA A 55 17.60 -15.78 -11.27
CA ALA A 55 17.84 -14.38 -10.94
C ALA A 55 16.84 -13.39 -11.56
N ARG A 56 16.39 -13.67 -12.79
CA ARG A 56 15.35 -12.87 -13.47
C ARG A 56 14.02 -12.89 -12.71
N ILE A 57 13.61 -14.06 -12.21
CA ILE A 57 12.35 -14.24 -11.48
C ILE A 57 12.47 -13.62 -10.08
N ALA A 58 13.60 -13.83 -9.40
CA ALA A 58 13.87 -13.22 -8.11
C ALA A 58 13.86 -11.68 -8.19
N PHE A 59 14.50 -11.10 -9.21
CA PHE A 59 14.50 -9.66 -9.46
C PHE A 59 13.09 -9.12 -9.72
N LEU A 60 12.33 -9.76 -10.63
CA LEU A 60 10.96 -9.34 -10.93
C LEU A 60 10.06 -9.40 -9.68
N GLY A 61 10.18 -10.46 -8.89
CA GLY A 61 9.43 -10.61 -7.63
C GLY A 61 9.74 -9.50 -6.62
N VAL A 62 10.99 -9.04 -6.55
CA VAL A 62 11.40 -7.95 -5.65
C VAL A 62 10.92 -6.60 -6.15
N CYS A 63 10.99 -6.34 -7.46
CA CYS A 63 10.40 -5.13 -8.04
C CYS A 63 8.89 -5.06 -7.75
N LEU A 64 8.17 -6.18 -7.90
CA LEU A 64 6.75 -6.27 -7.56
C LEU A 64 6.52 -6.04 -6.07
N GLN A 65 7.34 -6.61 -5.19
CA GLN A 65 7.26 -6.40 -3.74
C GLN A 65 7.45 -4.93 -3.38
N ILE A 66 8.47 -4.26 -3.92
CA ILE A 66 8.76 -2.85 -3.65
C ILE A 66 7.62 -1.97 -4.18
N ALA A 67 7.15 -2.21 -5.40
CA ALA A 67 6.07 -1.44 -6.00
C ALA A 67 4.77 -1.57 -5.18
N TYR A 68 4.39 -2.82 -4.85
CA TYR A 68 3.20 -3.12 -4.05
C TYR A 68 3.27 -2.43 -2.68
N THR A 69 4.35 -2.65 -1.93
CA THR A 69 4.51 -2.07 -0.58
C THR A 69 4.55 -0.53 -0.60
N SER A 70 5.15 0.08 -1.63
CA SER A 70 5.18 1.54 -1.78
C SER A 70 3.80 2.12 -2.09
N ILE A 71 3.04 1.50 -3.01
CA ILE A 71 1.67 1.95 -3.36
C ILE A 71 0.75 1.88 -2.14
N PHE A 72 0.81 0.79 -1.36
CA PHE A 72 0.00 0.69 -0.14
C PHE A 72 0.42 1.68 0.93
N GLY A 73 1.72 1.98 1.05
CA GLY A 73 2.18 3.04 1.95
C GLY A 73 1.68 4.42 1.54
N TRP A 74 1.65 4.74 0.24
CA TRP A 74 1.02 5.97 -0.25
C TRP A 74 -0.49 6.00 -0.02
N HIS A 75 -1.18 4.88 -0.21
CA HIS A 75 -2.60 4.79 0.07
C HIS A 75 -2.93 4.99 1.56
N ALA A 76 -2.14 4.40 2.47
CA ALA A 76 -2.28 4.64 3.90
C ALA A 76 -2.01 6.11 4.27
N ALA A 77 -0.98 6.73 3.68
CA ALA A 77 -0.71 8.16 3.87
C ALA A 77 -1.85 9.05 3.35
N PHE A 78 -2.42 8.72 2.19
CA PHE A 78 -3.60 9.39 1.65
C PHE A 78 -4.79 9.30 2.60
N LEU A 79 -5.10 8.11 3.14
CA LEU A 79 -6.19 7.94 4.10
C LEU A 79 -5.93 8.69 5.41
N PHE A 80 -4.70 8.69 5.92
CA PHE A 80 -4.34 9.45 7.11
C PHE A 80 -4.58 10.94 6.91
N LEU A 81 -4.13 11.49 5.78
CA LEU A 81 -4.34 12.90 5.45
C LEU A 81 -5.83 13.19 5.30
N ARG A 82 -6.60 12.37 4.59
CA ARG A 82 -8.03 12.66 4.38
C ARG A 82 -8.87 12.55 5.65
N THR A 83 -8.60 11.56 6.50
CA THR A 83 -9.45 11.23 7.65
C THR A 83 -8.94 11.79 8.97
N GLY A 84 -7.66 12.16 9.07
CA GLY A 84 -7.00 12.51 10.32
C GLY A 84 -6.91 11.36 11.33
N SER A 85 -7.24 10.12 10.94
CA SER A 85 -7.36 8.97 11.82
C SER A 85 -6.35 7.88 11.49
N LEU A 86 -5.81 7.25 12.54
CA LEU A 86 -4.93 6.09 12.41
C LEU A 86 -5.70 4.79 12.15
N LEU A 87 -6.99 4.76 12.46
CA LEU A 87 -7.81 3.55 12.34
C LEU A 87 -7.91 3.06 10.87
N PRO A 88 -8.25 3.90 9.87
CA PRO A 88 -8.23 3.50 8.46
C PRO A 88 -6.86 2.97 8.00
N CYS A 89 -5.78 3.57 8.51
CA CYS A 89 -4.41 3.15 8.18
C CYS A 89 -4.12 1.74 8.69
N VAL A 90 -4.48 1.44 9.94
CA VAL A 90 -4.27 0.12 10.56
C VAL A 90 -5.11 -0.95 9.86
N LEU A 91 -6.38 -0.66 9.56
CA LEU A 91 -7.28 -1.59 8.88
C LEU A 91 -6.77 -1.94 7.49
N THR A 92 -6.40 -0.91 6.71
CA THR A 92 -5.89 -1.09 5.35
C THR A 92 -4.58 -1.88 5.38
N HIS A 93 -3.66 -1.55 6.30
CA HIS A 93 -2.39 -2.28 6.43
C HIS A 93 -2.59 -3.74 6.83
N SER A 94 -3.49 -4.00 7.78
CA SER A 94 -3.80 -5.36 8.24
C SER A 94 -4.44 -6.19 7.11
N PHE A 95 -5.34 -5.59 6.34
CA PHE A 95 -5.97 -6.22 5.18
C PHE A 95 -4.93 -6.55 4.08
N CYS A 96 -4.04 -5.62 3.76
CA CYS A 96 -2.98 -5.86 2.78
C CYS A 96 -2.03 -6.98 3.22
N ASN A 97 -1.67 -7.04 4.50
CA ASN A 97 -0.83 -8.11 5.03
C ASN A 97 -1.55 -9.47 5.02
N LEU A 98 -2.87 -9.49 5.24
CA LEU A 98 -3.68 -10.70 5.18
C LEU A 98 -3.81 -11.24 3.74
N MET A 99 -4.11 -10.37 2.78
CA MET A 99 -4.31 -10.76 1.39
C MET A 99 -2.98 -11.03 0.66
N GLY A 100 -1.95 -10.26 0.99
CA GLY A 100 -0.63 -10.35 0.37
C GLY A 100 -0.62 -10.01 -1.13
N LEU A 101 0.49 -10.37 -1.77
CA LEU A 101 0.61 -10.31 -3.22
C LEU A 101 -0.20 -11.46 -3.87
N PRO A 102 -0.99 -11.19 -4.91
CA PRO A 102 -1.69 -12.25 -5.63
C PRO A 102 -0.67 -13.20 -6.25
N ASN A 103 -0.85 -14.50 -6.03
CA ASN A 103 -0.04 -15.51 -6.69
C ASN A 103 -0.41 -15.56 -8.19
N LEU A 104 0.44 -14.97 -9.04
CA LEU A 104 0.22 -14.89 -10.49
C LEU A 104 0.45 -16.22 -11.23
N ALA A 105 0.75 -17.32 -10.53
CA ALA A 105 0.98 -18.63 -11.14
C ALA A 105 -0.21 -19.14 -11.97
N PHE A 106 -1.44 -18.69 -11.67
CA PHE A 106 -2.63 -19.07 -12.45
C PHE A 106 -2.63 -18.54 -13.89
N LEU A 107 -1.78 -17.56 -14.21
CA LEU A 107 -1.66 -17.00 -15.56
C LEU A 107 -0.84 -17.91 -16.48
N LEU A 108 0.03 -18.75 -15.92
CA LEU A 108 0.85 -19.66 -16.68
C LEU A 108 0.17 -21.02 -16.81
N PRO A 109 0.35 -21.72 -17.93
CA PRO A 109 -0.11 -23.10 -18.05
C PRO A 109 0.60 -23.98 -17.01
N PRO A 110 -0.10 -24.96 -16.43
CA PRO A 110 0.49 -25.87 -15.45
C PRO A 110 1.75 -26.55 -16.01
N PRO A 111 2.83 -26.67 -15.22
CA PRO A 111 4.04 -27.33 -15.68
C PRO A 111 3.75 -28.79 -16.03
N SER A 112 4.36 -29.27 -17.13
CA SER A 112 4.25 -30.65 -17.61
C SER A 112 5.14 -31.63 -16.85
N LEU A 113 6.08 -31.13 -16.05
CA LEU A 113 7.00 -31.92 -15.23
C LEU A 113 6.51 -31.90 -13.78
N LEU A 114 6.16 -33.08 -13.27
CA LEU A 114 5.52 -33.39 -11.97
C LEU A 114 4.00 -33.12 -11.95
N PRO A 115 3.15 -34.00 -11.35
CA PRO A 115 1.71 -33.72 -11.24
C PRO A 115 1.49 -32.43 -10.44
N PRO A 116 0.99 -31.35 -11.06
CA PRO A 116 0.74 -30.12 -10.34
C PRO A 116 -0.55 -30.27 -9.51
N PRO A 117 -0.74 -29.47 -8.45
CA PRO A 117 -1.93 -29.57 -7.63
C PRO A 117 -3.19 -29.35 -8.49
N PRO A 118 -4.30 -30.06 -8.24
CA PRO A 118 -5.51 -29.94 -9.06
C PRO A 118 -6.06 -28.51 -9.13
N SER A 119 -5.77 -27.69 -8.10
CA SER A 119 -6.11 -26.27 -8.07
C SER A 119 -5.45 -25.46 -9.19
N SER A 120 -4.22 -25.78 -9.63
CA SER A 120 -3.55 -24.99 -10.68
C SER A 120 -4.26 -25.10 -12.03
N PHE A 121 -4.82 -26.27 -12.35
CA PHE A 121 -5.60 -26.48 -13.57
C PHE A 121 -6.91 -25.69 -13.53
N ILE A 122 -7.66 -25.78 -12.43
CA ILE A 122 -8.94 -25.07 -12.25
C ILE A 122 -8.72 -23.55 -12.32
N LEU A 123 -7.69 -23.05 -11.64
CA LEU A 123 -7.34 -21.63 -11.65
C LEU A 123 -6.95 -21.15 -13.05
N HIS A 124 -6.13 -21.90 -13.79
CA HIS A 124 -5.74 -21.54 -15.16
C HIS A 124 -6.91 -21.63 -16.16
N ALA A 125 -7.80 -22.61 -16.00
CA ALA A 125 -9.01 -22.75 -16.83
C ALA A 125 -9.98 -21.57 -16.66
N HIS A 126 -10.09 -21.05 -15.43
CA HIS A 126 -10.94 -19.89 -15.11
C HIS A 126 -10.18 -18.56 -15.00
N ARG A 127 -8.93 -18.48 -15.50
CA ARG A 127 -8.07 -17.30 -15.40
C ARG A 127 -8.73 -16.00 -15.85
N GLY A 128 -9.53 -16.05 -16.93
CA GLY A 128 -10.25 -14.87 -17.43
C GLY A 128 -11.31 -14.34 -16.45
N LYS A 129 -12.05 -15.24 -15.80
CA LYS A 129 -13.03 -14.86 -14.76
C LYS A 129 -12.32 -14.30 -13.53
N ILE A 130 -11.22 -14.92 -13.11
CA ILE A 130 -10.39 -14.45 -11.99
C ILE A 130 -9.89 -13.03 -12.28
N LEU A 131 -9.30 -12.80 -13.46
CA LEU A 131 -8.86 -11.47 -13.91
C LEU A 131 -10.00 -10.46 -13.96
N GLY A 132 -11.17 -10.87 -14.45
CA GLY A 132 -12.36 -10.02 -14.48
C GLY A 132 -12.79 -9.55 -13.08
N VAL A 133 -12.81 -10.47 -12.09
CA VAL A 133 -13.14 -10.12 -10.71
C VAL A 133 -12.07 -9.22 -10.08
N TYR A 134 -10.78 -9.46 -10.36
CA TYR A 134 -9.71 -8.55 -9.91
C TYR A 134 -9.85 -7.15 -10.50
N ALA A 135 -10.06 -7.05 -11.81
CA ALA A 135 -10.23 -5.77 -12.50
C ALA A 135 -11.46 -5.02 -11.98
N LEU A 136 -12.57 -5.73 -11.78
CA LEU A 136 -13.79 -5.18 -11.18
C LEU A 136 -13.51 -4.66 -9.76
N GLY A 137 -12.83 -5.46 -8.92
CA GLY A 137 -12.48 -5.07 -7.56
C GLY A 137 -11.60 -3.82 -7.51
N ILE A 138 -10.58 -3.74 -8.38
CA ILE A 138 -9.71 -2.57 -8.52
C ILE A 138 -10.51 -1.35 -8.99
N GLY A 139 -11.39 -1.52 -9.98
CA GLY A 139 -12.24 -0.45 -10.48
C GLY A 139 -13.19 0.07 -9.42
N LEU A 140 -13.87 -0.82 -8.70
CA LEU A 140 -14.78 -0.47 -7.61
C LEU A 140 -14.02 0.23 -6.47
N PHE A 141 -12.85 -0.28 -6.10
CA PHE A 141 -11.99 0.35 -5.10
C PHE A 141 -11.59 1.77 -5.52
N ALA A 142 -11.14 1.97 -6.76
CA ALA A 142 -10.76 3.29 -7.25
C ALA A 142 -11.93 4.28 -7.26
N ILE A 143 -13.13 3.83 -7.62
CA ILE A 143 -14.34 4.65 -7.63
C ILE A 143 -14.77 5.01 -6.20
N LEU A 144 -14.75 4.04 -5.28
CA LEU A 144 -15.22 4.23 -3.91
C LEU A 144 -14.19 4.91 -2.99
N LEU A 145 -12.91 4.91 -3.37
CA LEU A 145 -11.83 5.44 -2.56
C LEU A 145 -12.09 6.89 -2.13
N TYR A 146 -12.43 7.77 -3.08
CA TYR A 146 -12.65 9.18 -2.79
C TYR A 146 -13.91 9.45 -1.95
N PRO A 147 -15.11 8.91 -2.27
CA PRO A 147 -16.32 9.14 -1.47
C PRO A 147 -16.26 8.49 -0.08
N CYS A 148 -15.68 7.30 0.06
CA CYS A 148 -15.55 6.63 1.37
C CYS A 148 -14.48 7.24 2.27
N SER A 149 -13.59 8.08 1.72
CA SER A 149 -12.61 8.86 2.47
C SER A 149 -12.98 10.33 2.58
N ASP A 150 -14.28 10.68 2.43
CA ASP A 150 -14.73 12.04 2.63
C ASP A 150 -14.47 12.48 4.08
N PRO A 151 -13.71 13.57 4.31
CA PRO A 151 -13.44 14.11 5.64
C PRO A 151 -14.71 14.34 6.48
N GLN A 152 -15.85 14.64 5.85
CA GLN A 152 -17.11 14.95 6.54
C GLN A 152 -17.61 13.81 7.44
N TRP A 153 -17.28 12.55 7.13
CA TRP A 153 -17.66 11.40 7.97
C TRP A 153 -16.84 11.30 9.27
N TYR A 154 -15.66 11.92 9.30
CA TYR A 154 -14.67 11.74 10.36
C TYR A 154 -14.55 12.99 11.24
N TYR A 155 -14.76 14.19 10.69
CA TYR A 155 -14.79 15.43 11.46
C TYR A 155 -16.23 15.73 11.92
N ARG A 156 -16.46 15.64 13.24
CA ARG A 156 -17.70 16.13 13.88
C ARG A 156 -17.66 17.66 13.94
N GLU A 157 -18.76 18.33 13.57
CA GLU A 157 -18.92 19.80 13.52
C GLU A 157 -18.59 20.56 14.83
N GLU A 158 -18.28 19.88 15.94
CA GLU A 158 -18.11 20.48 17.27
C GLU A 158 -16.66 20.77 17.69
N GLY A 159 -15.68 20.70 16.79
CA GLY A 159 -14.28 21.00 17.10
C GLY A 159 -13.68 22.07 16.18
N PRO A 160 -12.76 22.93 16.66
CA PRO A 160 -12.06 23.86 15.79
C PRO A 160 -11.40 23.10 14.65
N ARG A 161 -11.83 23.40 13.41
CA ARG A 161 -11.24 22.80 12.20
C ARG A 161 -9.73 23.07 12.25
N PRO A 162 -8.87 22.04 12.24
CA PRO A 162 -7.45 22.27 12.32
C PRO A 162 -7.02 23.11 11.11
N LEU A 163 -6.26 24.19 11.37
CA LEU A 163 -6.01 25.31 10.45
C LEU A 163 -5.33 24.92 9.13
N TYR A 164 -4.83 23.68 9.01
CA TYR A 164 -4.21 23.16 7.78
C TYR A 164 -5.20 22.80 6.67
N TRP A 165 -6.51 22.88 6.94
CA TRP A 165 -7.59 22.62 5.97
C TRP A 165 -8.41 23.86 5.56
N ARG A 166 -7.84 25.06 5.69
CA ARG A 166 -8.37 26.25 5.01
C ARG A 166 -7.52 26.62 3.82
#